data_AF-A0A2A4WSH5-F1
#
_entry.id   AF-A0A2A4WSH5-F1
#
_cell.length_a   1.000
_cell.length_b   1.000
_cell.length_c   1.000
_cell.angle_alpha   90.00
_cell.angle_beta   90.00
_cell.angle_gamma   90.00
#
_symmetry.space_group_name_H-M   'P 1'
#
loop_
_entity.id
_entity.type
_entity.pdbx_description
1 polymer ?
#
loop_
_entity_poly.entity_id
_entity_poly.type
_entity_poly.pdbx_seq_one_letter_code
_entity_poly.pdbx_strand_id
1 'polypeptide(L)'
;MDDSILSLKVKGMSTRIIAGAFQDIYGADILASLVSLVTKFVIEKVVEWQYRPLDGIYPIVYFDRIVLKICQNKKVINQQV
;
A
#
# COMPACT_ATOMS: atom_id res chain seq x y z
N MET A 1 6.33 -2.37 15.69
CA MET A 1 5.92 -3.60 14.98
C MET A 1 5.25 -3.26 13.65
N ASP A 2 4.32 -2.29 13.64
CA ASP A 2 3.60 -1.88 12.43
C ASP A 2 4.50 -1.29 11.33
N ASP A 3 5.54 -0.52 11.68
CA ASP A 3 6.49 0.03 10.70
C ASP A 3 7.26 -1.06 9.94
N SER A 4 7.62 -2.15 10.63
CA SER A 4 8.26 -3.31 10.01
C SER A 4 7.32 -4.01 9.04
N ILE A 5 6.04 -4.19 9.40
CA ILE A 5 5.00 -4.75 8.52
C ILE A 5 4.80 -3.86 7.29
N LEU A 6 4.75 -2.54 7.49
CA LEU A 6 4.61 -1.57 6.41
C LEU A 6 5.82 -1.60 5.47
N SER A 7 7.03 -1.70 6.00
CA SER A 7 8.26 -1.79 5.19
C SER A 7 8.26 -3.02 4.27
N LEU A 8 7.79 -4.18 4.75
CA LEU A 8 7.70 -5.41 3.96
C LEU A 8 6.58 -5.34 2.93
N LYS A 9 5.48 -4.64 3.27
CA LYS A 9 4.41 -4.33 2.32
C LYS A 9 4.86 -3.43 1.18
N VAL A 10 5.63 -2.39 1.48
CA VAL A 10 6.22 -1.49 0.48
C VAL A 10 7.20 -2.23 -0.42
N LYS A 11 7.93 -3.22 0.11
CA LYS A 11 8.80 -4.12 -0.68
C LYS A 11 8.04 -5.10 -1.60
N GLY A 12 6.70 -5.08 -1.60
CA GLY A 12 5.89 -5.90 -2.50
C GLY A 12 5.68 -7.35 -2.03
N MET A 13 5.99 -7.67 -0.77
CA MET A 13 5.77 -9.02 -0.26
C MET A 13 4.28 -9.32 -0.09
N SER A 14 3.87 -10.55 -0.42
CA SER A 14 2.51 -11.00 -0.21
C SER A 14 2.18 -11.03 1.29
N THR A 15 0.92 -10.81 1.66
CA THR A 15 0.48 -10.87 3.08
C THR A 15 0.79 -12.20 3.75
N ARG A 16 0.81 -13.30 2.98
CA ARG A 16 1.13 -14.65 3.47
C ARG A 16 2.62 -14.82 3.77
N ILE A 17 3.48 -14.27 2.90
CA ILE A 17 4.95 -14.29 3.11
C ILE A 17 5.32 -13.41 4.31
N ILE A 18 4.67 -12.26 4.46
CA ILE A 18 4.89 -11.38 5.62
C ILE A 18 4.50 -12.08 6.92
N ALA A 19 3.36 -12.77 6.95
CA ALA A 19 2.92 -13.52 8.13
C ALA A 19 3.93 -14.63 8.51
N GLY A 20 4.41 -15.40 7.53
CA GLY A 20 5.43 -16.44 7.76
C GLY A 20 6.77 -15.87 8.25
N ALA A 21 7.26 -14.78 7.64
CA ALA A 21 8.50 -14.13 8.06
C ALA A 21 8.42 -13.59 9.51
N PHE A 22 7.24 -13.13 9.94
CA PHE A 22 7.03 -12.72 11.33
C PHE A 22 6.95 -13.91 12.29
N GLN A 23 6.39 -15.04 11.87
CA GLN A 23 6.39 -16.27 12.65
C GLN A 23 7.82 -16.80 12.84
N ASP A 24 8.63 -16.81 11.78
CA ASP A 24 10.01 -17.33 11.81
C ASP A 24 10.96 -16.45 12.64
N ILE A 25 10.80 -15.13 12.59
CA ILE A 25 11.71 -14.17 13.26
C ILE A 25 11.26 -13.86 14.69
N TYR A 26 9.95 -13.76 14.94
CA TYR A 26 9.40 -13.28 16.21
C TYR A 26 8.57 -14.32 16.97
N GLY A 27 8.35 -15.52 16.42
CA GLY A 27 7.53 -16.56 17.06
C GLY A 27 6.06 -16.17 17.24
N ALA A 28 5.60 -15.11 16.57
CA ALA A 28 4.28 -14.54 16.73
C ALA A 28 3.40 -14.89 15.52
N ASP A 29 2.28 -15.56 15.76
CA ASP A 29 1.28 -15.87 14.74
C ASP A 29 0.46 -14.61 14.40
N ILE A 30 0.91 -13.88 13.39
CA ILE A 30 0.17 -12.74 12.85
C ILE A 30 -0.78 -13.24 11.75
N LEU A 31 -2.09 -13.10 11.95
CA LEU A 31 -3.04 -13.36 10.87
C LEU A 31 -2.82 -12.36 9.72
N ALA A 32 -2.93 -12.85 8.48
CA ALA A 32 -2.92 -12.00 7.29
C ALA A 32 -3.99 -10.89 7.32
N SER A 33 -5.07 -11.08 8.09
CA SER A 33 -6.10 -10.07 8.34
C SER A 33 -5.57 -8.88 9.15
N LEU A 34 -4.67 -9.11 10.13
CA LEU A 34 -4.06 -8.05 10.93
C LEU A 34 -3.14 -7.17 10.07
N VAL A 35 -2.35 -7.78 9.17
CA VAL A 35 -1.53 -7.04 8.20
C VAL A 35 -2.40 -6.15 7.29
N SER A 36 -3.57 -6.65 6.88
CA SER A 36 -4.51 -5.86 6.09
C SER A 36 -5.15 -4.72 6.88
N LEU A 37 -5.40 -4.91 8.18
CA LEU A 37 -5.94 -3.87 9.06
C LEU A 37 -4.91 -2.75 9.30
N VAL A 38 -3.66 -3.12 9.59
CA VAL A 38 -2.54 -2.16 9.74
C VAL A 38 -2.37 -1.31 8.49
N THR A 39 -2.51 -1.92 7.31
CA THR A 39 -2.42 -1.19 6.02
C THR A 39 -3.56 -0.18 5.84
N LYS A 40 -4.74 -0.41 6.43
CA LYS A 40 -5.87 0.54 6.32
C LYS A 40 -5.62 1.84 7.09
N PHE A 41 -4.90 1.80 8.21
CA PHE A 41 -4.56 3.03 8.96
C PHE A 41 -3.66 3.99 8.17
N VAL A 42 -2.95 3.49 7.16
CA VAL A 42 -2.11 4.34 6.30
C VAL A 42 -2.97 5.20 5.36
N ILE A 43 -4.22 4.79 5.06
CA ILE A 43 -5.10 5.51 4.13
C ILE A 43 -5.32 6.97 4.58
N GLU A 44 -5.52 7.20 5.87
CA GLU A 44 -5.69 8.56 6.42
C GLU A 44 -4.48 9.45 6.14
N LYS A 45 -3.26 8.92 6.32
CA LYS A 45 -2.01 9.62 5.98
C LYS A 45 -1.84 9.83 4.48
N VAL A 46 -2.31 8.92 3.64
CA VAL A 46 -2.30 9.10 2.17
C VAL A 46 -3.20 10.26 1.78
N VAL A 47 -4.39 10.37 2.39
CA VAL A 47 -5.32 11.48 2.14
C VAL A 47 -4.67 12.81 2.51
N GLU A 48 -4.07 12.90 3.70
CA GLU A 48 -3.33 14.10 4.13
C GLU A 48 -2.21 14.46 3.13
N TRP A 49 -1.45 13.46 2.67
CA TRP A 49 -0.37 13.65 1.70
C TRP A 49 -0.87 14.13 0.32
N GLN A 50 -2.08 13.72 -0.10
CA GLN A 50 -2.72 14.18 -1.33
C GLN A 50 -3.14 15.65 -1.27
N TYR A 51 -3.54 16.14 -0.09
CA TYR A 51 -3.99 17.53 0.11
C TYR A 51 -2.87 18.50 0.51
N ARG A 52 -1.60 18.08 0.48
CA ARG A 52 -0.48 18.96 0.85
C ARG A 52 -0.42 20.20 -0.06
N PRO A 53 -0.09 21.39 0.48
CA PRO A 53 0.11 22.57 -0.34
C PRO A 53 1.29 22.35 -1.30
N LEU A 54 1.11 22.74 -2.55
CA LEU A 54 2.14 22.73 -3.58
C LEU A 54 2.70 24.14 -3.78
N ASP A 55 3.92 24.23 -4.28
CA ASP A 55 4.54 25.51 -4.59
C ASP A 55 3.86 26.19 -5.79
N GLY A 56 3.91 27.52 -5.85
CA GLY A 56 3.16 28.27 -6.87
C GLY A 56 3.69 28.14 -8.30
N ILE A 57 4.91 27.63 -8.50
CA ILE A 57 5.57 27.59 -9.82
C ILE A 57 6.24 26.23 -10.05
N TYR A 58 5.77 25.51 -11.08
CA TYR A 58 6.40 24.30 -11.62
C TYR A 58 6.64 24.48 -13.13
N PRO A 59 7.84 24.90 -13.56
CA PRO A 59 8.11 25.21 -14.97
C PRO A 59 7.94 24.02 -15.92
N ILE A 60 8.13 22.80 -15.42
CA ILE A 60 7.96 21.55 -16.17
C ILE A 60 7.28 20.54 -15.24
N VAL A 61 6.20 19.91 -15.71
CA VAL A 61 5.47 18.84 -15.00
C VAL A 61 5.33 17.65 -15.93
N TYR A 62 5.67 16.46 -15.43
CA TYR A 62 5.49 15.21 -16.14
C TYR A 62 4.26 14.48 -15.60
N PHE A 63 3.45 13.95 -16.52
CA PHE A 63 2.35 13.05 -16.20
C PHE A 63 2.70 11.67 -16.74
N ASP A 64 2.67 10.67 -15.87
CA ASP A 64 2.80 9.28 -16.25
C ASP A 64 1.42 8.61 -16.21
N ARG A 65 1.23 7.57 -17.04
CA ARG A 65 -0.02 6.82 -17.10
C ARG A 65 0.26 5.35 -16.83
N ILE A 66 -0.38 4.82 -15.80
CA ILE A 66 -0.21 3.42 -15.40
C ILE A 66 -1.53 2.68 -15.63
N VAL A 67 -1.48 1.58 -16.37
CA VAL A 67 -2.65 0.70 -16.58
C VAL A 67 -2.60 -0.44 -15.58
N LEU A 68 -3.56 -0.47 -14.66
CA LEU A 68 -3.68 -1.48 -13.62
C LEU A 68 -4.91 -2.36 -13.86
N LYS A 69 -4.77 -3.67 -13.62
CA LYS A 69 -5.91 -4.59 -13.61
C LYS A 69 -6.57 -4.53 -12.25
N ILE A 70 -7.78 -3.99 -12.19
CA ILE A 70 -8.53 -3.81 -10.95
C ILE A 70 -9.81 -4.64 -11.03
N CYS A 71 -10.14 -5.34 -9.95
CA CYS A 71 -11.40 -6.07 -9.84
C CYS A 71 -12.45 -5.13 -9.23
N GLN A 72 -13.42 -4.71 -10.04
CA GLN A 72 -14.54 -3.89 -9.61
C GLN A 72 -15.84 -4.65 -9.91
N ASN A 73 -16.72 -4.78 -8.92
CA ASN A 73 -18.01 -5.49 -9.06
C ASN A 73 -17.87 -6.90 -9.67
N LYS A 74 -16.85 -7.67 -9.24
CA LYS A 74 -16.51 -9.02 -9.73
C LYS A 74 -16.08 -9.10 -11.20
N LYS A 75 -15.82 -7.96 -11.85
CA LYS A 75 -15.23 -7.90 -13.20
C LYS A 75 -13.84 -7.31 -13.11
N VAL A 76 -12.89 -7.95 -13.80
CA VAL A 76 -11.54 -7.40 -13.97
C VAL A 76 -11.58 -6.38 -15.08
N ILE A 77 -11.34 -5.12 -14.74
CA ILE A 77 -11.26 -4.00 -15.67
C ILE A 77 -9.82 -3.51 -15.74
N ASN A 78 -9.40 -3.06 -16.93
CA ASN A 78 -8.15 -2.31 -17.08
C ASN A 78 -8.44 -0.86 -16.73
N GLN A 79 -8.09 -0.45 -15.52
CA GLN A 79 -8.26 0.92 -15.07
C GLN A 79 -7.00 1.71 -15.36
N GLN A 80 -7.19 2.90 -15.91
CA GLN A 80 -6.12 3.86 -16.21
C GLN A 80 -6.12 4.88 -15.08
N VAL A 81 -4.97 5.05 -14.45
CA VAL A 81 -4.73 6.03 -13.38
C VAL A 81 -3.73 7.06 -13.90
#